data_AF-A0AA51ILW7-F1
#
_entry.id   AF-A0AA51ILW7-F1
#
_cell.length_a   1.000
_cell.length_b   1.000
_cell.length_c   1.000
_cell.angle_alpha   90.00
_cell.angle_beta   90.00
_cell.angle_gamma   90.00
#
_symmetry.space_group_name_H-M   'P 1'
#
loop_
_entity.id
_entity.type
_entity.pdbx_description
1 polymer ?
#
loop_
_entity_poly.entity_id
_entity_poly.type
_entity_poly.pdbx_seq_one_letter_code
_entity_poly.pdbx_strand_id
1 'polypeptide(L)'
;MDTKEAGEHLVALKVMRLTKPALVSPIIVTCDFKDLPGNILNNYLKEDATAVVQMETLAAGQFLLLPQSFGNIYLGETFSCYVCVHNETSQPVQSVSIKADLQTNSQRIPLTSQQNQSPVMLDVDETLSDVIHHEIKDLGTHILVCEVTYMSNYNTLASFRKFFKFEVMKPLDVKTKIYNAESDEVFLEAQIQNITSGPMILEQVSLEGSQQFDVKSLNEDGDGNSVFGEVTLLQPQESCQFLYCLTPN
;
A
#
# COMPACT_ATOMS: atom_id res chain seq x y z
N MET A 1 -34.75 -8.15 -12.50
CA MET A 1 -33.45 -8.47 -13.12
C MET A 1 -33.30 -7.51 -14.27
N ASP A 2 -32.83 -6.31 -13.99
CA ASP A 2 -32.64 -5.28 -15.02
C ASP A 2 -31.23 -5.45 -15.59
N THR A 3 -31.17 -6.09 -16.76
CA THR A 3 -30.02 -6.05 -17.67
C THR A 3 -29.74 -4.60 -18.01
N LYS A 4 -28.76 -4.00 -17.32
CA LYS A 4 -28.18 -2.71 -17.71
C LYS A 4 -27.68 -2.84 -19.15
N GLU A 5 -28.36 -2.18 -20.08
CA GLU A 5 -27.89 -1.98 -21.44
C GLU A 5 -26.46 -1.42 -21.36
N ALA A 6 -25.53 -2.11 -22.00
CA ALA A 6 -24.19 -1.61 -22.23
C ALA A 6 -24.29 -0.50 -23.28
N GLY A 7 -24.72 0.69 -22.85
CA GLY A 7 -24.67 1.89 -23.66
C GLY A 7 -23.22 2.17 -24.01
N GLU A 8 -22.93 2.27 -25.31
CA GLU A 8 -21.63 2.66 -25.81
C GLU A 8 -21.33 4.09 -25.34
N HIS A 9 -20.39 4.22 -24.41
CA HIS A 9 -19.98 5.52 -23.87
C HIS A 9 -18.99 6.18 -24.84
N LEU A 10 -19.10 7.50 -25.05
CA LEU A 10 -18.18 8.24 -25.92
C LEU A 10 -16.77 8.38 -25.32
N VAL A 11 -16.67 8.17 -24.00
CA VAL A 11 -15.42 8.29 -23.27
C VAL A 11 -15.14 7.03 -22.48
N ALA A 12 -13.87 6.64 -22.43
CA ALA A 12 -13.40 5.49 -21.69
C ALA A 12 -12.70 5.90 -20.41
N LEU A 13 -13.11 5.29 -19.29
CA LEU A 13 -12.45 5.44 -17.99
C LEU A 13 -11.47 4.30 -17.74
N LYS A 14 -10.20 4.66 -17.49
CA LYS A 14 -9.13 3.79 -17.01
C LYS A 14 -8.66 4.24 -15.63
N VAL A 15 -8.45 3.27 -14.74
CA VAL A 15 -7.94 3.49 -13.37
C VAL A 15 -6.79 2.54 -13.14
N MET A 16 -5.69 3.05 -12.60
CA MET A 16 -4.49 2.27 -12.29
C MET A 16 -3.99 2.62 -10.89
N ARG A 17 -3.68 1.63 -10.06
CA ARG A 17 -2.92 1.85 -8.82
C ARG A 17 -1.49 2.24 -9.22
N LEU A 18 -0.98 3.32 -8.64
CA LEU A 18 0.41 3.71 -8.80
C LEU A 18 1.25 2.92 -7.81
N THR A 19 2.24 2.21 -8.33
CA THR A 19 3.21 1.46 -7.54
C THR A 19 4.61 1.89 -7.96
N LYS A 20 5.54 1.90 -6.99
CA LYS A 20 6.95 2.17 -7.30
C LYS A 20 7.57 0.90 -7.89
N PRO A 21 8.38 1.01 -8.95
CA PRO A 21 9.19 -0.11 -9.40
C PRO A 21 10.07 -0.63 -8.27
N ALA A 22 10.18 -1.96 -8.14
CA ALA A 22 11.01 -2.61 -7.13
C ALA A 22 12.09 -3.46 -7.81
N LEU A 23 13.23 -3.62 -7.14
CA LEU A 23 14.29 -4.50 -7.61
C LEU A 23 13.80 -5.94 -7.58
N VAL A 24 13.87 -6.62 -8.73
CA VAL A 24 13.49 -8.02 -8.83
C VAL A 24 14.69 -8.88 -8.51
N SER A 25 14.64 -9.53 -7.35
CA SER A 25 15.65 -10.47 -6.92
C SER A 25 15.39 -11.86 -7.52
N PRO A 26 16.45 -12.57 -7.96
CA PRO A 26 16.34 -13.98 -8.31
C PRO A 26 15.98 -14.80 -7.06
N ILE A 27 15.27 -15.92 -7.25
CA ILE A 27 15.07 -16.89 -6.18
C ILE A 27 16.39 -17.63 -6.00
N ILE A 28 17.09 -17.36 -4.90
CA ILE A 28 18.37 -18.01 -4.63
C ILE A 28 18.11 -19.45 -4.18
N VAL A 29 18.51 -20.40 -5.03
CA VAL A 29 18.57 -21.82 -4.68
C VAL A 29 20.01 -22.28 -4.88
N THR A 30 20.72 -22.49 -3.78
CA THR A 30 22.08 -23.04 -3.80
C THR A 30 22.06 -24.53 -3.45
N CYS A 31 23.09 -25.24 -3.89
CA CYS A 31 23.35 -26.63 -3.52
C CYS A 31 24.82 -26.79 -3.13
N ASP A 32 25.07 -27.65 -2.16
CA ASP A 32 26.41 -28.03 -1.73
C ASP A 32 27.03 -28.96 -2.78
N PHE A 33 28.36 -29.00 -2.86
CA PHE A 33 29.10 -29.87 -3.78
C PHE A 33 28.81 -31.35 -3.57
N LYS A 34 28.31 -31.72 -2.38
CA LYS A 34 27.92 -33.08 -2.01
C LYS A 34 26.48 -33.43 -2.40
N ASP A 35 25.68 -32.44 -2.76
CA ASP A 35 24.28 -32.67 -3.14
C ASP A 35 24.21 -33.36 -4.50
N LEU A 36 23.19 -34.19 -4.70
CA LEU A 36 22.93 -34.91 -5.95
C LEU A 36 22.97 -34.00 -7.21
N PRO A 37 22.38 -32.78 -7.20
CA PRO A 37 22.48 -31.84 -8.32
C PRO A 37 23.86 -31.18 -8.50
N GLY A 38 24.82 -31.39 -7.58
CA GLY A 38 26.16 -30.81 -7.65
C GLY A 38 26.12 -29.29 -7.79
N ASN A 39 26.59 -28.76 -8.92
CA ASN A 39 26.66 -27.32 -9.20
C ASN A 39 25.60 -26.81 -10.18
N ILE A 40 24.61 -27.63 -10.52
CA ILE A 40 23.63 -27.32 -11.57
C ILE A 40 22.81 -26.07 -11.22
N LEU A 41 22.31 -25.97 -9.98
CA LEU A 41 21.45 -24.84 -9.57
C LEU A 41 22.21 -23.51 -9.54
N ASN A 42 23.46 -23.53 -9.10
CA ASN A 42 24.32 -22.33 -9.13
C ASN A 42 24.61 -21.89 -10.57
N ASN A 43 24.75 -22.81 -11.53
CA ASN A 43 24.90 -22.45 -12.94
C ASN A 43 23.61 -21.84 -13.51
N TYR A 44 22.44 -22.36 -13.14
CA TYR A 44 21.16 -21.74 -13.50
C TYR A 44 21.03 -20.32 -12.96
N LEU A 45 21.44 -20.06 -11.72
CA LEU A 45 21.46 -18.71 -11.15
C LEU A 45 22.38 -17.76 -11.92
N LYS A 46 23.48 -18.25 -12.49
CA LYS A 46 24.40 -17.47 -13.35
C LYS A 46 23.82 -17.12 -14.71
N GLU A 47 22.90 -17.94 -15.20
CA GLU A 47 22.19 -17.68 -16.45
C GLU A 47 20.91 -16.85 -16.24
N ASP A 48 20.50 -16.64 -14.98
CA ASP A 48 19.32 -15.84 -14.67
C ASP A 48 19.57 -14.37 -15.03
N ALA A 49 18.75 -13.85 -15.94
CA ALA A 49 18.83 -12.47 -16.37
C ALA A 49 18.55 -11.48 -15.22
N THR A 50 17.94 -11.87 -14.11
CA THR A 50 17.68 -10.98 -12.97
C THR A 50 18.84 -10.90 -11.98
N ALA A 51 19.77 -11.86 -12.01
CA ALA A 51 20.92 -11.93 -11.11
C ALA A 51 22.02 -10.93 -11.50
N VAL A 52 22.74 -10.42 -10.49
CA VAL A 52 23.93 -9.62 -10.73
C VAL A 52 25.12 -10.55 -11.00
N VAL A 53 25.81 -10.31 -12.13
CA VAL A 53 26.98 -11.10 -12.53
C VAL A 53 28.02 -11.11 -11.42
N GLN A 54 28.53 -12.29 -11.05
CA GLN A 54 29.45 -12.57 -9.94
C GLN A 54 28.86 -12.41 -8.52
N MET A 55 27.59 -12.06 -8.40
CA MET A 55 26.86 -11.93 -7.13
C MET A 55 25.53 -12.69 -7.17
N GLU A 56 25.54 -13.86 -7.80
CA GLU A 56 24.32 -14.63 -8.11
C GLU A 56 23.71 -15.29 -6.86
N THR A 57 24.51 -15.45 -5.81
CA THR A 57 24.07 -15.96 -4.50
C THR A 57 23.54 -14.85 -3.59
N LEU A 58 23.54 -13.59 -4.03
CA LEU A 58 22.91 -12.47 -3.31
C LEU A 58 21.50 -12.26 -3.86
N ALA A 59 20.56 -11.93 -2.98
CA ALA A 59 19.18 -11.60 -3.34
C ALA A 59 19.09 -10.20 -3.98
N ALA A 60 20.10 -9.80 -4.73
CA ALA A 60 20.23 -8.49 -5.34
C ALA A 60 19.84 -8.62 -6.81
N GLY A 61 18.75 -7.95 -7.19
CA GLY A 61 18.29 -7.85 -8.56
C GLY A 61 19.04 -6.79 -9.37
N GLN A 62 19.11 -6.96 -10.69
CA GLN A 62 19.61 -5.91 -11.59
C GLN A 62 18.53 -5.07 -12.29
N PHE A 63 17.27 -5.50 -12.24
CA PHE A 63 16.16 -4.81 -12.90
C PHE A 63 15.12 -4.29 -11.92
N LEU A 64 14.58 -3.12 -12.24
CA LEU A 64 13.36 -2.61 -11.62
C LEU A 64 12.16 -3.08 -12.43
N LEU A 65 11.26 -3.83 -11.81
CA LEU A 65 9.97 -4.17 -12.41
C LEU A 65 8.83 -3.53 -11.63
N LEU A 66 7.79 -3.18 -12.37
CA LEU A 66 6.50 -2.87 -11.78
C LEU A 66 5.85 -4.19 -11.31
N PRO A 67 5.33 -4.25 -10.08
CA PRO A 67 4.61 -5.42 -9.61
C PRO A 67 3.47 -5.79 -10.57
N GLN A 68 3.41 -7.06 -10.98
CA GLN A 68 2.38 -7.53 -11.93
C GLN A 68 0.98 -7.67 -11.29
N SER A 69 0.88 -7.62 -9.95
CA SER A 69 -0.38 -7.78 -9.23
C SER A 69 -0.78 -6.48 -8.52
N PHE A 70 -2.08 -6.36 -8.23
CA PHE A 70 -2.66 -5.20 -7.54
C PHE A 70 -2.06 -4.98 -6.14
N GLY A 71 -1.36 -5.98 -5.58
CA GLY A 71 -0.73 -5.94 -4.27
C GLY A 71 -1.74 -5.89 -3.12
N ASN A 72 -1.24 -6.13 -1.92
CA ASN A 72 -1.99 -5.88 -0.70
C ASN A 72 -2.02 -4.37 -0.41
N ILE A 73 -3.07 -3.93 0.29
CA ILE A 73 -3.18 -2.56 0.82
C ILE A 73 -3.25 -2.70 2.33
N TYR A 74 -2.36 -2.01 3.03
CA TYR A 74 -2.29 -2.06 4.49
C TYR A 74 -2.77 -0.77 5.13
N LEU A 75 -3.33 -0.87 6.34
CA LEU A 75 -3.68 0.29 7.15
C LEU A 75 -2.46 1.21 7.35
N GLY A 76 -2.65 2.52 7.19
CA GLY A 76 -1.60 3.53 7.31
C GLY A 76 -0.79 3.76 6.03
N GLU A 77 -0.94 2.94 5.00
CA GLU A 77 -0.29 3.20 3.71
C GLU A 77 -0.97 4.35 2.95
N THR A 78 -0.23 4.99 2.04
CA THR A 78 -0.83 5.95 1.10
C THR A 78 -1.25 5.23 -0.18
N PHE A 79 -2.54 5.01 -0.34
CA PHE A 79 -3.13 4.55 -1.59
C PHE A 79 -2.99 5.64 -2.66
N SER A 80 -2.28 5.31 -3.74
CA SER A 80 -2.06 6.21 -4.87
C SER A 80 -2.66 5.60 -6.13
N CYS A 81 -3.48 6.34 -6.86
CA CYS A 81 -4.04 5.89 -8.13
C CYS A 81 -4.05 6.99 -9.19
N TYR A 82 -3.87 6.57 -10.44
CA TYR A 82 -4.05 7.39 -11.62
C TYR A 82 -5.42 7.09 -12.22
N VAL A 83 -6.18 8.14 -12.48
CA VAL A 83 -7.50 8.04 -13.08
C VAL A 83 -7.49 8.84 -14.37
N CYS A 84 -7.93 8.23 -15.47
CA CYS A 84 -7.87 8.83 -16.79
C CYS A 84 -9.18 8.56 -17.57
N VAL A 85 -9.72 9.62 -18.14
CA VAL A 85 -10.84 9.61 -19.08
C VAL A 85 -10.30 9.97 -20.44
N HIS A 86 -10.51 9.10 -21.42
CA HIS A 86 -10.03 9.28 -22.78
C HIS A 86 -11.20 9.37 -23.75
N ASN A 87 -11.11 10.28 -24.71
CA ASN A 87 -12.05 10.36 -25.82
C ASN A 87 -11.66 9.33 -26.90
N GLU A 88 -12.47 8.27 -27.03
CA GLU A 88 -12.25 7.22 -28.04
C GLU A 88 -12.98 7.50 -29.36
N THR A 89 -13.64 8.67 -29.48
CA THR A 89 -14.42 9.03 -30.66
C THR A 89 -13.65 9.92 -31.62
N SER A 90 -14.07 9.95 -32.88
CA SER A 90 -13.51 10.85 -33.90
C SER A 90 -14.09 12.27 -33.84
N GLN A 91 -14.75 12.66 -32.74
CA GLN A 91 -15.33 13.98 -32.54
C GLN A 91 -15.00 14.51 -31.13
N PRO A 92 -14.91 15.83 -30.92
CA PRO A 92 -14.66 16.38 -29.60
C PRO A 92 -15.89 16.18 -28.69
N VAL A 93 -15.64 15.76 -27.44
CA VAL A 93 -16.67 15.53 -26.42
C VAL A 93 -16.71 16.71 -25.45
N GLN A 94 -17.90 17.27 -25.23
CA GLN A 94 -18.07 18.45 -24.38
C GLN A 94 -18.40 18.08 -22.94
N SER A 95 -18.10 19.02 -22.04
CA SER A 95 -18.49 19.00 -20.63
C SER A 95 -18.06 17.72 -19.89
N VAL A 96 -16.88 17.21 -20.22
CA VAL A 96 -16.29 16.05 -19.56
C VAL A 96 -15.81 16.46 -18.16
N SER A 97 -16.29 15.75 -17.16
CA SER A 97 -15.83 15.89 -15.78
C SER A 97 -15.72 14.54 -15.12
N ILE A 98 -14.81 14.45 -14.15
CA ILE A 98 -14.61 13.26 -13.35
C ILE A 98 -14.76 13.57 -11.88
N LYS A 99 -15.42 12.67 -11.16
CA LYS A 99 -15.54 12.68 -9.71
C LYS A 99 -15.08 11.35 -9.17
N ALA A 100 -14.19 11.38 -8.19
CA ALA A 100 -13.72 10.20 -7.48
C ALA A 100 -14.09 10.30 -6.00
N ASP A 101 -14.77 9.28 -5.49
CA ASP A 101 -15.09 9.13 -4.07
C ASP A 101 -14.59 7.78 -3.57
N LEU A 102 -14.04 7.72 -2.36
CA LEU A 102 -13.72 6.48 -1.66
C LEU A 102 -14.85 6.14 -0.69
N GLN A 103 -15.46 4.99 -0.87
CA GLN A 103 -16.44 4.46 0.06
C GLN A 103 -15.76 3.43 0.98
N THR A 104 -15.68 3.75 2.26
CA THR A 104 -15.28 2.82 3.33
C THR A 104 -16.52 2.25 4.01
N ASN A 105 -16.32 1.34 4.97
CA ASN A 105 -17.42 0.83 5.80
C ASN A 105 -18.05 1.93 6.67
N SER A 106 -17.27 2.95 7.02
CA SER A 106 -17.65 4.00 7.96
C SER A 106 -18.20 5.24 7.25
N GLN A 107 -17.62 5.61 6.10
CA GLN A 107 -17.89 6.90 5.47
C GLN A 107 -17.63 6.91 3.95
N ARG A 108 -18.10 7.98 3.29
CA ARG A 108 -17.78 8.29 1.89
C ARG A 108 -16.91 9.55 1.84
N ILE A 109 -15.70 9.40 1.33
CA ILE A 109 -14.65 10.42 1.29
C ILE A 109 -14.53 10.93 -0.14
N PRO A 110 -14.79 12.22 -0.42
CA PRO A 110 -14.52 12.77 -1.74
C PRO A 110 -13.01 12.92 -1.95
N LEU A 111 -12.49 12.36 -3.04
CA LEU A 111 -11.06 12.31 -3.37
C LEU A 111 -10.65 13.28 -4.49
N THR A 112 -11.61 13.80 -5.23
CA THR A 112 -11.35 14.68 -6.39
C THR A 112 -10.75 16.02 -5.99
N SER A 113 -9.61 16.40 -6.59
CA SER A 113 -9.03 17.75 -6.47
C SER A 113 -9.93 18.79 -7.15
N GLN A 114 -9.99 20.02 -6.61
CA GLN A 114 -10.85 21.11 -7.12
C GLN A 114 -10.62 21.45 -8.60
N GLN A 115 -9.43 21.17 -9.15
CA GLN A 115 -9.09 21.43 -10.55
C GLN A 115 -9.89 20.58 -11.56
N ASN A 116 -10.37 19.39 -11.16
CA ASN A 116 -11.10 18.47 -12.05
C ASN A 116 -12.63 18.55 -11.94
N GLN A 117 -13.15 19.56 -11.23
CA GLN A 117 -14.59 19.78 -11.07
C GLN A 117 -15.19 20.63 -12.20
N SER A 118 -14.38 21.43 -12.88
CA SER A 118 -14.87 22.21 -14.03
C SER A 118 -15.00 21.31 -15.26
N PRO A 119 -16.16 21.26 -15.92
CA PRO A 119 -16.32 20.51 -17.16
C PRO A 119 -15.35 21.01 -18.24
N VAL A 120 -14.62 20.09 -18.88
CA VAL A 120 -13.64 20.38 -19.94
C VAL A 120 -14.12 19.79 -21.26
N MET A 121 -13.74 20.41 -22.38
CA MET A 121 -13.92 19.84 -23.70
C MET A 121 -12.71 18.96 -24.02
N LEU A 122 -12.93 17.69 -24.36
CA LEU A 122 -11.87 16.78 -24.80
C LEU A 122 -11.89 16.67 -26.32
N ASP A 123 -10.79 17.06 -26.96
CA ASP A 123 -10.56 16.84 -28.38
C ASP A 123 -10.35 15.34 -28.70
N VAL A 124 -10.23 15.02 -29.99
CA VAL A 124 -9.95 13.65 -30.46
C VAL A 124 -8.61 13.20 -29.89
N ASP A 125 -8.59 11.98 -29.33
CA ASP A 125 -7.45 11.37 -28.65
C ASP A 125 -6.95 12.12 -27.39
N GLU A 126 -7.68 13.14 -26.91
CA GLU A 126 -7.32 13.84 -25.67
C GLU A 126 -7.72 13.03 -24.41
N THR A 127 -7.04 13.31 -23.30
CA THR A 127 -7.29 12.68 -22.02
C THR A 127 -7.43 13.70 -20.89
N LEU A 128 -8.44 13.53 -20.05
CA LEU A 128 -8.55 14.18 -18.75
C LEU A 128 -8.07 13.20 -17.68
N SER A 129 -7.04 13.57 -16.90
CA SER A 129 -6.51 12.67 -15.88
C SER A 129 -6.11 13.34 -14.59
N ASP A 130 -6.14 12.57 -13.50
CA ASP A 130 -5.78 12.99 -12.15
C ASP A 130 -4.96 11.91 -11.44
N VAL A 131 -4.13 12.33 -10.48
CA VAL A 131 -3.45 11.43 -9.55
C VAL A 131 -3.96 11.68 -8.15
N ILE A 132 -4.60 10.66 -7.59
CA ILE A 132 -5.20 10.70 -6.27
C ILE A 132 -4.25 10.03 -5.28
N HIS A 133 -4.02 10.69 -4.15
CA HIS A 133 -3.26 10.16 -3.02
C HIS A 133 -4.16 10.20 -1.78
N HIS A 134 -4.31 9.06 -1.11
CA HIS A 134 -5.15 8.95 0.07
C HIS A 134 -4.52 8.02 1.11
N GLU A 135 -4.34 8.54 2.32
CA GLU A 135 -3.89 7.74 3.47
C GLU A 135 -5.02 6.84 3.96
N ILE A 136 -4.74 5.53 4.07
CA ILE A 136 -5.72 4.53 4.47
C ILE A 136 -5.87 4.51 5.99
N LYS A 137 -7.09 4.82 6.47
CA LYS A 137 -7.40 4.97 7.90
C LYS A 137 -8.36 3.92 8.47
N ASP A 138 -9.06 3.20 7.59
CA ASP A 138 -10.06 2.22 7.96
C ASP A 138 -9.63 0.82 7.48
N LEU A 139 -9.97 -0.21 8.26
CA LEU A 139 -9.77 -1.61 7.85
C LEU A 139 -10.95 -2.14 7.02
N GLY A 140 -10.70 -3.20 6.25
CA GLY A 140 -11.71 -3.97 5.53
C GLY A 140 -11.94 -3.52 4.08
N THR A 141 -13.13 -3.79 3.54
CA THR A 141 -13.44 -3.49 2.15
C THR A 141 -13.55 -1.98 1.90
N HIS A 142 -12.88 -1.51 0.86
CA HIS A 142 -13.00 -0.15 0.33
C HIS A 142 -13.41 -0.20 -1.15
N ILE A 143 -14.18 0.78 -1.59
CA ILE A 143 -14.65 0.88 -2.97
C ILE A 143 -14.34 2.28 -3.50
N LEU A 144 -13.42 2.37 -4.46
CA LEU A 144 -13.22 3.59 -5.23
C LEU A 144 -14.32 3.72 -6.28
N VAL A 145 -15.11 4.78 -6.15
CA VAL A 145 -16.23 5.11 -7.04
C VAL A 145 -15.79 6.25 -7.95
N CYS A 146 -15.63 5.95 -9.24
CA CYS A 146 -15.31 6.94 -10.25
C CYS A 146 -16.55 7.21 -11.10
N GLU A 147 -17.05 8.44 -11.06
CA GLU A 147 -18.15 8.93 -11.86
C GLU A 147 -17.61 9.85 -12.95
N VAL A 148 -17.95 9.55 -14.19
CA VAL A 148 -17.62 10.38 -15.35
C VAL A 148 -18.92 10.95 -15.90
N THR A 149 -18.94 12.25 -16.12
CA THR A 149 -20.06 12.98 -16.72
C THR A 149 -19.58 13.63 -18.01
N TYR A 150 -20.39 13.59 -19.06
CA TYR A 150 -20.07 14.15 -20.38
C TYR A 150 -21.34 14.50 -21.14
N MET A 151 -21.20 15.29 -22.21
CA MET A 151 -22.29 15.58 -23.14
C MET A 151 -22.43 14.48 -24.19
N SER A 152 -23.60 13.85 -24.27
CA SER A 152 -23.93 12.84 -25.29
C SER A 152 -24.14 13.47 -26.67
N ASN A 153 -24.15 12.64 -27.72
CA ASN A 153 -24.43 13.05 -29.11
C ASN A 153 -25.79 13.74 -29.28
N TYR A 154 -26.74 13.49 -28.36
CA TYR A 154 -28.07 14.13 -28.35
C TYR A 154 -28.11 15.44 -27.57
N ASN A 155 -26.94 16.00 -27.20
CA ASN A 155 -26.81 17.19 -26.37
C ASN A 155 -27.50 17.06 -25.00
N THR A 156 -27.50 15.84 -24.45
CA THR A 156 -27.97 15.52 -23.11
C THR A 156 -26.80 15.13 -22.22
N LEU A 157 -26.85 15.56 -20.95
CA LEU A 157 -25.82 15.23 -19.98
C LEU A 157 -25.93 13.75 -19.59
N ALA A 158 -24.92 12.97 -19.98
CA ALA A 158 -24.81 11.55 -19.67
C ALA A 158 -23.76 11.33 -18.57
N SER A 159 -23.95 10.31 -17.75
CA SER A 159 -22.94 9.91 -16.78
C SER A 159 -22.90 8.40 -16.61
N PHE A 160 -21.73 7.88 -16.24
CA PHE A 160 -21.55 6.51 -15.80
C PHE A 160 -20.63 6.43 -14.60
N ARG A 161 -20.74 5.33 -13.86
CA ARG A 161 -19.94 5.07 -12.67
C ARG A 161 -19.29 3.70 -12.78
N LYS A 162 -18.00 3.63 -12.46
CA LYS A 162 -17.27 2.37 -12.24
C LYS A 162 -16.86 2.26 -10.77
N PHE A 163 -16.88 1.03 -10.28
CA PHE A 163 -16.60 0.70 -8.88
C PHE A 163 -15.38 -0.22 -8.84
N PHE A 164 -14.35 0.18 -8.10
CA PHE A 164 -13.12 -0.59 -7.93
C PHE A 164 -13.00 -1.00 -6.46
N LYS A 165 -13.30 -2.26 -6.18
CA LYS A 165 -13.27 -2.83 -4.84
C LYS A 165 -11.86 -3.34 -4.51
N PHE A 166 -11.36 -3.00 -3.33
CA PHE A 166 -10.13 -3.55 -2.76
C PHE A 166 -10.28 -3.77 -1.25
N GLU A 167 -9.37 -4.55 -0.67
CA GLU A 167 -9.39 -4.91 0.75
C GLU A 167 -8.17 -4.34 1.46
N VAL A 168 -8.42 -3.70 2.61
CA VAL A 168 -7.39 -3.16 3.49
C VAL A 168 -7.15 -4.12 4.64
N MET A 169 -5.89 -4.53 4.79
CA MET A 169 -5.44 -5.47 5.82
C MET A 169 -4.65 -4.78 6.93
N LYS A 170 -4.58 -5.43 8.09
CA LYS A 170 -3.76 -4.97 9.21
C LYS A 170 -2.29 -5.27 8.89
N PRO A 171 -1.35 -4.31 9.03
CA PRO A 171 0.07 -4.55 8.78
C PRO A 171 0.80 -5.23 9.95
N LEU A 172 0.46 -4.83 11.18
CA LEU A 172 1.10 -5.25 12.41
C LEU A 172 0.06 -5.81 13.37
N ASP A 173 0.34 -6.93 14.02
CA ASP A 173 -0.43 -7.35 15.19
C ASP A 173 0.23 -6.86 16.47
N VAL A 174 -0.55 -6.33 17.41
CA VAL A 174 -0.04 -5.75 18.66
C VAL A 174 -0.74 -6.44 19.83
N LYS A 175 0.05 -7.08 20.69
CA LYS A 175 -0.42 -7.74 21.91
C LYS A 175 0.24 -7.09 23.11
N THR A 176 -0.56 -6.68 24.09
CA THR A 176 -0.07 -6.02 25.30
C THR A 176 -0.25 -6.90 26.52
N LYS A 177 0.76 -6.95 27.38
CA LYS A 177 0.66 -7.51 28.74
C LYS A 177 1.02 -6.44 29.75
N ILE A 178 0.30 -6.43 30.87
CA ILE A 178 0.45 -5.43 31.91
C ILE A 178 0.83 -6.15 33.21
N TYR A 179 1.86 -5.65 33.87
CA TYR A 179 2.37 -6.16 35.14
C TYR A 179 2.36 -5.04 36.18
N ASN A 180 1.58 -5.20 37.23
CA ASN A 180 1.53 -4.23 38.32
C ASN A 180 2.63 -4.56 39.33
N ALA A 181 3.48 -3.58 39.64
CA ALA A 181 4.49 -3.71 40.68
C ALA A 181 3.87 -3.39 42.06
N GLU A 182 4.60 -3.77 43.12
CA GLU A 182 4.24 -3.35 44.49
C GLU A 182 4.51 -1.85 44.73
N SER A 183 5.32 -1.22 43.86
CA SER A 183 5.81 0.16 43.95
C SER A 183 4.95 1.22 43.24
N ASP A 184 3.64 1.00 43.06
CA ASP A 184 2.72 1.85 42.27
C ASP A 184 3.11 2.05 40.78
N GLU A 185 4.19 1.40 40.34
CA GLU A 185 4.66 1.33 38.96
C GLU A 185 3.92 0.24 38.19
N VAL A 186 3.71 0.48 36.89
CA VAL A 186 3.08 -0.48 35.98
C VAL A 186 4.03 -0.74 34.81
N PHE A 187 4.39 -2.01 34.58
CA PHE A 187 5.17 -2.40 33.41
C PHE A 187 4.26 -2.88 32.29
N LEU A 188 4.49 -2.38 31.08
CA LEU A 188 3.77 -2.76 29.87
C LEU A 188 4.72 -3.41 28.87
N GLU A 189 4.44 -4.67 28.53
CA GLU A 189 5.08 -5.40 27.44
C GLU A 189 4.19 -5.29 26.19
N ALA A 190 4.68 -4.66 25.13
CA ALA A 190 4.03 -4.58 23.83
C ALA A 190 4.76 -5.50 22.84
N GLN A 191 4.13 -6.60 22.47
CA GLN A 191 4.60 -7.47 21.39
C GLN A 191 4.04 -6.99 20.06
N ILE A 192 4.92 -6.59 19.14
CA ILE A 192 4.60 -6.18 17.77
C ILE A 192 5.00 -7.31 16.84
N GLN A 193 4.07 -7.79 16.02
CA GLN A 193 4.30 -8.86 15.03
C GLN A 193 4.02 -8.36 13.62
N ASN A 194 4.95 -8.62 12.68
CA ASN A 194 4.70 -8.37 11.26
C ASN A 194 3.78 -9.46 10.69
N ILE A 195 2.58 -9.08 10.28
CA ILE A 195 1.59 -9.98 9.67
C ILE A 195 1.45 -9.75 8.16
N THR A 196 2.30 -8.91 7.57
CA THR A 196 2.36 -8.72 6.12
C THR A 196 3.10 -9.87 5.43
N SER A 197 3.02 -9.90 4.10
CA SER A 197 3.75 -10.88 3.28
C SER A 197 5.21 -10.49 3.01
N GLY A 198 5.64 -9.29 3.41
CA GLY A 198 6.97 -8.76 3.14
C GLY A 198 7.69 -8.36 4.44
N PRO A 199 9.01 -8.11 4.36
CA PRO A 199 9.75 -7.57 5.49
C PRO A 199 9.29 -6.14 5.78
N MET A 200 9.31 -5.76 7.06
CA MET A 200 9.00 -4.41 7.53
C MET A 200 10.15 -3.87 8.36
N ILE A 201 10.51 -2.61 8.14
CA ILE A 201 11.47 -1.90 8.97
C ILE A 201 10.69 -1.02 9.94
N LEU A 202 10.96 -1.16 11.23
CA LEU A 202 10.48 -0.23 12.25
C LEU A 202 11.56 0.83 12.48
N GLU A 203 11.28 2.05 12.04
CA GLU A 203 12.19 3.19 12.23
C GLU A 203 12.11 3.74 13.66
N GLN A 204 10.90 3.80 14.23
CA GLN A 204 10.69 4.28 15.59
C GLN A 204 9.49 3.59 16.21
N VAL A 205 9.63 3.17 17.47
CA VAL A 205 8.56 2.60 18.28
C VAL A 205 8.52 3.33 19.61
N SER A 206 7.42 4.01 19.89
CA SER A 206 7.21 4.74 21.13
C SER A 206 5.79 4.51 21.65
N LEU A 207 5.66 4.49 22.98
CA LEU A 207 4.37 4.45 23.66
C LEU A 207 4.03 5.86 24.14
N GLU A 208 2.91 6.40 23.68
CA GLU A 208 2.38 7.67 24.18
C GLU A 208 1.48 7.43 25.40
N GLY A 209 1.87 7.98 26.55
CA GLY A 209 1.12 7.91 27.79
C GLY A 209 -0.09 8.84 27.82
N SER A 210 -1.07 8.52 28.67
CA SER A 210 -2.15 9.46 29.00
C SER A 210 -1.64 10.53 29.97
N GLN A 211 -2.39 11.60 30.19
CA GLN A 211 -2.00 12.68 31.12
C GLN A 211 -1.78 12.21 32.58
N GLN A 212 -2.23 11.00 32.92
CA GLN A 212 -2.17 10.43 34.26
C GLN A 212 -0.89 9.63 34.50
N PHE A 213 -0.16 9.27 33.45
CA PHE A 213 1.03 8.42 33.54
C PHE A 213 2.19 9.03 32.78
N ASP A 214 3.34 9.09 33.42
CA ASP A 214 4.62 9.27 32.72
C ASP A 214 5.08 7.91 32.17
N VAL A 215 5.67 7.92 30.97
CA VAL A 215 6.07 6.70 30.26
C VAL A 215 7.56 6.71 30.00
N LYS A 216 8.25 5.72 30.55
CA LYS A 216 9.67 5.48 30.33
C LYS A 216 9.89 4.23 29.49
N SER A 217 10.59 4.36 28.37
CA SER A 217 11.03 3.19 27.61
C SER A 217 12.13 2.44 28.36
N LEU A 218 12.05 1.11 28.35
CA LEU A 218 13.06 0.21 28.93
C LEU A 218 13.80 -0.58 27.83
N ASN A 219 13.82 -0.05 26.61
CA ASN A 219 14.41 -0.67 25.42
C ASN A 219 15.83 -0.16 25.12
N GLU A 220 16.49 0.45 26.10
CA GLU A 220 17.83 1.01 25.97
C GLU A 220 18.80 0.27 26.91
N ASP A 221 20.05 0.13 26.47
CA ASP A 221 21.14 -0.38 27.31
C ASP A 221 21.62 0.66 28.33
N GLY A 222 22.59 0.29 29.16
CA GLY A 222 23.16 1.19 30.17
C GLY A 222 23.89 2.43 29.59
N ASP A 223 24.23 2.40 28.31
CA ASP A 223 24.89 3.48 27.58
C ASP A 223 23.89 4.33 26.76
N GLY A 224 22.59 4.02 26.83
CA GLY A 224 21.50 4.74 26.14
C GLY A 224 21.28 4.31 24.69
N ASN A 225 21.86 3.19 24.24
CA ASN A 225 21.63 2.66 22.90
C ASN A 225 20.43 1.71 22.87
N SER A 226 19.67 1.73 21.79
CA SER A 226 18.57 0.79 21.56
C SER A 226 19.06 -0.67 21.57
N VAL A 227 18.38 -1.54 22.33
CA VAL A 227 18.66 -2.98 22.34
C VAL A 227 18.39 -3.67 21.00
N PHE A 228 17.68 -3.00 20.09
CA PHE A 228 17.38 -3.49 18.74
C PHE A 228 18.36 -3.00 17.68
N GLY A 229 19.39 -2.23 18.06
CA GLY A 229 20.29 -1.56 17.13
C GLY A 229 19.64 -0.34 16.46
N GLU A 230 20.26 0.12 15.36
CA GLU A 230 19.79 1.31 14.62
C GLU A 230 18.47 1.06 13.86
N VAL A 231 18.25 -0.19 13.40
CA VAL A 231 17.11 -0.53 12.54
C VAL A 231 16.55 -1.87 12.96
N THR A 232 15.26 -1.91 13.32
CA THR A 232 14.56 -3.16 13.64
C THR A 232 13.88 -3.71 12.39
N LEU A 233 14.45 -4.75 11.78
CA LEU A 233 13.87 -5.45 10.65
C LEU A 233 13.00 -6.61 11.14
N LEU A 234 11.70 -6.58 10.83
CA LEU A 234 10.76 -7.66 11.10
C LEU A 234 10.50 -8.46 9.82
N GLN A 235 10.92 -9.72 9.79
CA GLN A 235 10.51 -10.67 8.76
C GLN A 235 9.00 -10.99 8.88
N PRO A 236 8.36 -11.51 7.82
CA PRO A 236 6.99 -12.00 7.92
C PRO A 236 6.82 -12.98 9.08
N GLN A 237 5.79 -12.78 9.89
CA GLN A 237 5.46 -13.53 11.12
C GLN A 237 6.41 -13.34 12.30
N GLU A 238 7.52 -12.60 12.15
CA GLU A 238 8.42 -12.27 13.25
C GLU A 238 7.78 -11.26 14.21
N SER A 239 8.16 -11.36 15.49
CA SER A 239 7.69 -10.45 16.52
C SER A 239 8.83 -9.92 17.38
N CYS A 240 8.75 -8.65 17.75
CA CYS A 240 9.61 -8.02 18.74
C CYS A 240 8.80 -7.58 19.96
N GLN A 241 9.43 -7.55 21.13
CA GLN A 241 8.80 -7.17 22.40
C GLN A 241 9.42 -5.86 22.90
N PHE A 242 8.59 -4.86 23.13
CA PHE A 242 9.00 -3.57 23.67
C PHE A 242 8.48 -3.46 25.10
N LEU A 243 9.34 -3.03 26.02
CA LEU A 243 9.00 -2.87 27.43
C LEU A 243 8.96 -1.39 27.81
N TYR A 244 7.94 -1.03 28.57
CA TYR A 244 7.73 0.32 29.09
C TYR A 244 7.41 0.28 30.58
N CYS A 245 7.91 1.25 31.33
CA CYS A 245 7.49 1.53 32.70
C CYS A 245 6.56 2.74 32.70
N LEU A 246 5.40 2.61 33.35
CA LEU A 246 4.44 3.67 33.54
C LEU A 246 4.40 4.02 35.02
N THR A 247 4.63 5.30 35.32
CA THR A 247 4.56 5.85 36.67
C THR A 247 3.39 6.84 36.75
N PRO A 248 2.49 6.71 37.74
CA PRO A 248 1.42 7.69 37.94
C PRO A 248 2.03 9.06 38.29
N ASN A 249 1.44 10.12 37.73
CA ASN A 249 1.81 11.52 38.00
C ASN A 249 1.30 12.02 39.36
#